data_AF-A0A9N9TS78-F1
#
_entry.id   AF-A0A9N9TS78-F1
#
_cell.length_a   1.000
_cell.length_b   1.000
_cell.length_c   1.000
_cell.angle_alpha   90.00
_cell.angle_beta   90.00
_cell.angle_gamma   90.00
#
_symmetry.space_group_name_H-M   'P 1'
#
loop_
_entity.id
_entity.type
_entity.pdbx_description
1 polymer ?
#
loop_
_entity_poly.entity_id
_entity_poly.type
_entity_poly.pdbx_seq_one_letter_code
_entity_poly.pdbx_strand_id
1 'polypeptide(L)'
;MDKTYKIDIEDIANKPLLDATNPQILTPNYILDNKHLTIKISLSTLDKILSSTIFCFLIACCWRGTSGIIDVYGHYFPYLESLILSVSIFLVMALTQRYFHNIAFQSKCLTFALAKTYFFIGYIATILHFRSLWAYYDVVDEEFYEFGARWYVPRSTCSVALLIIASTCLAGIRGVVNLNTSPMSINADVKEEDFVVDFAFFKMGEKTFLYILDCIFSILIVGTLVVFVWRGSWLLIDIFLFPDDFTLSSWSSLALGYAIVATAFLLQPIMRYICERLTGTARLLVADIFIIFALFGTVNVWRGIWNLLDIYFLPDNRELSCWICHWVSLIILVLCRCSNSLLIRGVYIDAEEPEGKCVIFPCYYLRILFGKKKLEKLNLDAEAMKIHAKENEATSNKINTISNTVEENPTKEPK
;
A
#
# COMPACT_ATOMS: atom_id res chain seq x y z
N MET A 1 -48.35 -22.05 -8.22
CA MET A 1 -47.83 -21.00 -7.33
C MET A 1 -46.37 -20.80 -7.68
N ASP A 2 -46.13 -20.13 -8.81
CA ASP A 2 -44.82 -19.65 -9.22
C ASP A 2 -44.80 -18.15 -8.94
N LYS A 3 -43.82 -17.68 -8.18
CA LYS A 3 -43.50 -16.25 -8.08
C LYS A 3 -42.14 -16.02 -8.72
N THR A 4 -42.17 -15.83 -10.02
CA THR A 4 -41.05 -15.34 -10.82
C THR A 4 -40.79 -13.89 -10.40
N TYR A 5 -39.69 -13.65 -9.68
CA TYR A 5 -39.19 -12.30 -9.43
C TYR A 5 -38.64 -11.75 -10.75
N LYS A 6 -39.40 -10.90 -11.43
CA LYS A 6 -38.90 -10.01 -12.47
C LYS A 6 -37.93 -9.03 -11.81
N ILE A 7 -36.67 -9.08 -12.20
CA ILE A 7 -35.67 -8.07 -11.85
C ILE A 7 -35.82 -6.93 -12.85
N ASP A 8 -36.22 -5.75 -12.39
CA ASP A 8 -36.32 -4.55 -13.20
C ASP A 8 -34.91 -4.03 -13.53
N ILE A 9 -34.58 -3.97 -14.81
CA ILE A 9 -33.25 -3.59 -15.32
C ILE A 9 -32.97 -2.09 -15.07
N GLU A 10 -34.01 -1.27 -14.87
CA GLU A 10 -33.89 0.16 -14.56
C GLU A 10 -33.41 0.45 -13.13
N ASP A 11 -33.60 -0.48 -12.19
CA ASP A 11 -33.21 -0.31 -10.79
C ASP A 11 -31.69 -0.43 -10.56
N ILE A 12 -30.97 -1.04 -11.52
CA ILE A 12 -29.50 -1.11 -11.54
C ILE A 12 -28.90 0.17 -12.13
N ALA A 13 -29.62 0.86 -13.01
CA ALA A 13 -29.12 2.04 -13.72
C ALA A 13 -29.16 3.32 -12.89
N ASN A 14 -30.01 3.39 -11.84
CA ASN A 14 -30.27 4.60 -11.07
C ASN A 14 -29.65 4.62 -9.66
N LYS A 15 -28.83 3.64 -9.28
CA LYS A 15 -28.04 3.75 -8.05
C LYS A 15 -26.89 4.75 -8.26
N PRO A 16 -26.70 5.73 -7.36
CA PRO A 16 -25.59 6.68 -7.46
C PRO A 16 -24.27 5.93 -7.58
N LEU A 17 -23.38 6.43 -8.44
CA LEU A 17 -22.02 5.93 -8.63
C LEU A 17 -21.43 5.52 -7.27
N LEU A 18 -21.23 4.22 -7.12
CA LEU A 18 -20.57 3.60 -5.97
C LEU A 18 -19.30 4.38 -5.66
N ASP A 19 -19.23 4.84 -4.42
CA ASP A 19 -18.13 5.58 -3.83
C ASP A 19 -16.79 4.88 -4.12
N ALA A 20 -16.04 5.41 -5.08
CA ALA A 20 -14.77 4.88 -5.54
C ALA A 20 -13.63 5.10 -4.52
N THR A 21 -13.92 5.73 -3.37
CA THR A 21 -12.93 5.98 -2.31
C THR A 21 -12.70 4.79 -1.38
N ASN A 22 -13.42 3.68 -1.58
CA ASN A 22 -13.30 2.49 -0.75
C ASN A 22 -12.87 1.26 -1.57
N PRO A 23 -11.57 0.89 -1.58
CA PRO A 23 -11.10 -0.32 -2.26
C PRO A 23 -11.73 -1.62 -1.71
N GLN A 24 -12.51 -1.55 -0.62
CA GLN A 24 -13.20 -2.68 -0.01
C GLN A 24 -14.57 -3.02 -0.62
N ILE A 25 -15.12 -2.23 -1.55
CA ILE A 25 -16.42 -2.54 -2.19
C ILE A 25 -16.28 -3.49 -3.40
N LEU A 26 -15.04 -3.90 -3.73
CA LEU A 26 -14.79 -4.87 -4.81
C LEU A 26 -14.96 -6.34 -4.41
N THR A 27 -15.50 -6.68 -3.24
CA THR A 27 -15.94 -8.06 -2.96
C THR A 27 -17.37 -8.26 -3.42
N PRO A 28 -17.63 -8.98 -4.54
CA PRO A 28 -18.99 -9.34 -4.88
C PRO A 28 -19.39 -10.49 -3.95
N ASN A 29 -20.29 -10.23 -3.00
CA ASN A 29 -21.06 -11.27 -2.34
C ASN A 29 -22.09 -11.80 -3.36
N TYR A 30 -21.62 -12.60 -4.31
CA TYR A 30 -22.46 -13.47 -5.11
C TYR A 30 -22.18 -14.91 -4.70
N ILE A 31 -23.23 -15.71 -4.61
CA ILE A 31 -23.17 -17.16 -4.37
C ILE A 31 -22.23 -17.76 -5.41
N LEU A 32 -21.03 -18.19 -4.97
CA LEU A 32 -19.96 -18.65 -5.85
C LEU A 32 -20.13 -20.14 -6.15
N ASP A 33 -20.29 -20.47 -7.42
CA ASP A 33 -20.12 -21.83 -7.92
C ASP A 33 -18.65 -22.30 -7.72
N ASN A 34 -18.42 -23.60 -7.51
CA ASN A 34 -17.14 -24.17 -7.06
C ASN A 34 -15.94 -23.74 -7.92
N LYS A 35 -16.14 -23.60 -9.24
CA LYS A 35 -15.11 -23.17 -10.19
C LYS A 35 -14.60 -21.74 -9.90
N HIS A 36 -15.49 -20.83 -9.51
CA HIS A 36 -15.11 -19.46 -9.20
C HIS A 36 -14.42 -19.32 -7.83
N LEU A 37 -14.74 -20.20 -6.88
CA LEU A 37 -14.06 -20.29 -5.59
C LEU A 37 -12.60 -20.74 -5.78
N THR A 38 -12.36 -21.78 -6.59
CA THR A 38 -10.99 -22.27 -6.89
C THR A 38 -10.13 -21.19 -7.56
N ILE A 39 -10.67 -20.44 -8.51
CA ILE A 39 -9.96 -19.33 -9.18
C ILE A 39 -9.60 -18.23 -8.16
N LYS A 40 -10.53 -17.88 -7.25
CA LYS A 40 -10.29 -16.86 -6.21
C LYS A 40 -9.18 -17.28 -5.24
N ILE A 41 -9.17 -18.54 -4.81
CA ILE A 41 -8.12 -19.08 -3.92
C ILE A 41 -6.77 -19.08 -4.63
N SER A 42 -6.73 -19.53 -5.88
CA SER A 42 -5.51 -19.54 -6.70
C SER A 42 -4.93 -18.13 -6.88
N LEU A 43 -5.76 -17.13 -7.20
CA LEU A 43 -5.34 -15.74 -7.33
C LEU A 43 -4.85 -15.15 -6.00
N SER A 44 -5.51 -15.44 -4.88
CA SER A 44 -5.07 -14.96 -3.57
C SER A 44 -3.72 -15.54 -3.16
N THR A 45 -3.44 -16.80 -3.51
CA THR A 45 -2.14 -17.43 -3.22
C THR A 45 -1.05 -16.84 -4.12
N LEU A 46 -1.35 -16.65 -5.42
CA LEU A 46 -0.43 -16.01 -6.36
C LEU A 46 -0.10 -14.57 -5.96
N ASP A 47 -1.09 -13.79 -5.50
CA ASP A 47 -0.86 -12.44 -4.97
C ASP A 47 0.16 -12.43 -3.83
N LYS A 48 0.01 -13.36 -2.88
CA LYS A 48 0.93 -13.48 -1.73
C LYS A 48 2.33 -13.86 -2.17
N ILE A 49 2.46 -14.80 -3.12
CA ILE A 49 3.76 -15.23 -3.67
C ILE A 49 4.43 -14.10 -4.44
N LEU A 50 3.71 -13.43 -5.34
CA LEU A 50 4.25 -12.30 -6.10
C LEU A 50 4.65 -11.16 -5.17
N SER A 51 3.85 -10.92 -4.13
CA SER A 51 4.15 -9.92 -3.12
C SER A 51 5.44 -10.22 -2.38
N SER A 52 5.55 -11.44 -1.85
CA SER A 52 6.68 -11.80 -1.01
C SER A 52 7.99 -11.98 -1.76
N THR A 53 7.94 -12.39 -3.02
CA THR A 53 9.14 -12.68 -3.81
C THR A 53 9.53 -11.48 -4.68
N ILE A 54 8.86 -11.31 -5.82
CA ILE A 54 9.25 -10.36 -6.86
C ILE A 54 9.14 -8.92 -6.36
N PHE A 55 7.99 -8.52 -5.85
CA PHE A 55 7.76 -7.12 -5.51
C PHE A 55 8.54 -6.71 -4.26
N CYS A 56 8.58 -7.54 -3.21
CA CYS A 56 9.41 -7.26 -2.06
C CYS A 56 10.90 -7.11 -2.41
N PHE A 57 11.41 -7.97 -3.29
CA PHE A 57 12.79 -7.86 -3.76
C PHE A 57 13.05 -6.55 -4.50
N LEU A 58 12.19 -6.18 -5.46
CA LEU A 58 12.35 -4.94 -6.22
C LEU A 58 12.22 -3.70 -5.31
N ILE A 59 11.30 -3.72 -4.36
CA ILE A 59 11.09 -2.62 -3.41
C ILE A 59 12.33 -2.44 -2.52
N ALA A 60 12.81 -3.51 -1.89
CA ALA A 60 13.99 -3.48 -1.03
C ALA A 60 15.25 -3.09 -1.82
N CYS A 61 15.41 -3.63 -3.04
CA CYS A 61 16.49 -3.29 -3.95
C CYS A 61 16.49 -1.80 -4.34
N CYS A 62 15.31 -1.25 -4.69
CA CYS A 62 15.17 0.16 -5.01
C CYS A 62 15.48 1.06 -3.80
N TRP A 63 14.95 0.72 -2.62
CA TRP A 63 15.24 1.42 -1.36
C TRP A 63 16.73 1.41 -1.03
N ARG A 64 17.39 0.25 -1.12
CA ARG A 64 18.84 0.10 -0.95
C ARG A 64 19.61 0.96 -1.94
N GLY A 65 19.22 0.92 -3.21
CA GLY A 65 19.85 1.70 -4.27
C GLY A 65 19.77 3.20 -4.00
N THR A 66 18.58 3.72 -3.72
CA THR A 66 18.38 5.16 -3.47
C THR A 66 19.09 5.63 -2.20
N SER A 67 18.92 4.90 -1.09
CA SER A 67 19.60 5.24 0.16
C SER A 67 21.12 5.21 -0.02
N GLY A 68 21.65 4.18 -0.69
CA GLY A 68 23.07 4.06 -0.93
C GLY A 68 23.65 5.12 -1.86
N ILE A 69 22.89 5.61 -2.87
CA ILE A 69 23.29 6.78 -3.67
C ILE A 69 23.38 8.01 -2.77
N ILE A 70 22.36 8.27 -1.95
CA ILE A 70 22.36 9.42 -1.03
C ILE A 70 23.52 9.34 -0.04
N ASP A 71 23.88 8.14 0.43
CA ASP A 71 25.04 7.93 1.31
C ASP A 71 26.38 8.20 0.60
N VAL A 72 26.55 7.74 -0.64
CA VAL A 72 27.75 8.03 -1.47
C VAL A 72 27.91 9.55 -1.65
N TYR A 73 26.80 10.25 -1.86
CA TYR A 73 26.76 11.70 -2.01
C TYR A 73 26.42 12.43 -0.70
N GLY A 74 26.69 11.82 0.46
CA GLY A 74 26.20 12.27 1.77
C GLY A 74 26.58 13.70 2.15
N HIS A 75 27.68 14.24 1.60
CA HIS A 75 28.07 15.65 1.77
C HIS A 75 26.97 16.63 1.28
N TYR A 76 26.22 16.26 0.23
CA TYR A 76 25.12 17.07 -0.28
C TYR A 76 23.81 16.84 0.50
N PHE A 77 23.74 15.78 1.31
CA PHE A 77 22.56 15.37 2.06
C PHE A 77 22.86 15.17 3.56
N PRO A 78 23.25 16.24 4.29
CA PRO A 78 23.36 16.20 5.75
C PRO A 78 22.03 15.77 6.41
N TYR A 79 22.10 15.08 7.55
CA TYR A 79 20.94 14.44 8.16
C TYR A 79 19.84 15.43 8.61
N LEU A 80 20.19 16.54 9.26
CA LEU A 80 19.19 17.50 9.77
C LEU A 80 18.47 18.20 8.62
N GLU A 81 19.23 18.67 7.65
CA GLU A 81 18.77 19.39 6.48
C GLU A 81 17.91 18.47 5.60
N SER A 82 18.31 17.22 5.44
CA SER A 82 17.54 16.18 4.74
C SER A 82 16.21 15.89 5.45
N LEU A 83 16.21 15.83 6.78
CA LEU A 83 15.00 15.66 7.57
C LEU A 83 14.05 16.85 7.39
N ILE A 84 14.53 18.08 7.54
CA ILE A 84 13.72 19.30 7.36
C ILE A 84 13.17 19.38 5.93
N LEU A 85 14.00 19.07 4.92
CA LEU A 85 13.59 19.04 3.52
C LEU A 85 12.49 18.01 3.28
N SER A 86 12.65 16.79 3.80
CA SER A 86 11.64 15.74 3.64
C SER A 86 10.29 16.12 4.25
N VAL A 87 10.28 16.70 5.45
CA VAL A 87 9.07 17.15 6.15
C VAL A 87 8.40 18.28 5.37
N SER A 88 9.20 19.21 4.84
CA SER A 88 8.70 20.31 4.02
C SER A 88 8.06 19.81 2.72
N ILE A 89 8.69 18.84 2.04
CA ILE A 89 8.13 18.22 0.83
C ILE A 89 6.82 17.53 1.15
N PHE A 90 6.74 16.72 2.21
CA PHE A 90 5.50 16.05 2.60
C PHE A 90 4.39 17.04 2.94
N LEU A 91 4.69 18.12 3.65
CA LEU A 91 3.71 19.16 3.95
C LEU A 91 3.19 19.84 2.68
N VAL A 92 4.08 20.18 1.74
CA VAL A 92 3.69 20.74 0.44
C VAL A 92 2.81 19.76 -0.34
N MET A 93 3.21 18.48 -0.39
CA MET A 93 2.43 17.42 -1.03
C MET A 93 1.04 17.26 -0.40
N ALA A 94 0.96 17.29 0.94
CA ALA A 94 -0.27 17.20 1.72
C ALA A 94 -1.21 18.39 1.51
N LEU A 95 -0.66 19.60 1.33
CA LEU A 95 -1.47 20.79 1.08
C LEU A 95 -1.92 20.91 -0.39
N THR A 96 -1.11 20.37 -1.31
CA THR A 96 -1.37 20.49 -2.75
C THR A 96 -2.10 19.29 -3.36
N GLN A 97 -2.28 18.18 -2.63
CA GLN A 97 -2.85 16.94 -3.17
C GLN A 97 -4.18 17.11 -3.92
N ARG A 98 -5.12 17.94 -3.42
CA ARG A 98 -6.40 18.17 -4.14
C ARG A 98 -6.25 18.95 -5.42
N TYR A 99 -5.31 19.90 -5.47
CA TYR A 99 -5.06 20.68 -6.69
C TYR A 99 -4.51 19.75 -7.77
N PHE A 100 -3.56 18.88 -7.44
CA PHE A 100 -3.07 17.86 -8.36
C PHE A 100 -4.16 16.89 -8.78
N HIS A 101 -4.96 16.39 -7.84
CA HIS A 101 -6.11 15.53 -8.14
C HIS A 101 -7.07 16.19 -9.15
N ASN A 102 -7.41 17.47 -8.96
CA ASN A 102 -8.32 18.19 -9.84
C ASN A 102 -7.73 18.49 -11.24
N ILE A 103 -6.44 18.86 -11.32
CA ILE A 103 -5.75 19.17 -12.58
C ILE A 103 -5.52 17.91 -13.42
N ALA A 104 -5.29 16.77 -12.76
CA ALA A 104 -4.93 15.52 -13.41
C ALA A 104 -5.98 15.03 -14.43
N PHE A 105 -7.24 15.51 -14.39
CA PHE A 105 -8.29 15.04 -15.30
C PHE A 105 -8.29 15.69 -16.71
N GLN A 106 -7.37 16.62 -17.01
CA GLN A 106 -7.36 17.32 -18.31
C GLN A 106 -6.80 16.50 -19.48
N SER A 107 -5.78 15.64 -19.26
CA SER A 107 -5.18 14.80 -20.30
C SER A 107 -4.53 13.55 -19.71
N LYS A 108 -4.82 12.36 -20.27
CA LYS A 108 -4.31 11.07 -19.76
C LYS A 108 -2.77 11.01 -19.66
N CYS A 109 -2.06 11.63 -20.61
CA CYS A 109 -0.59 11.66 -20.60
C CYS A 109 -0.06 12.59 -19.51
N LEU A 110 -0.70 13.76 -19.35
CA LEU A 110 -0.34 14.72 -18.32
C LEU A 110 -0.65 14.17 -16.92
N THR A 111 -1.80 13.50 -16.74
CA THR A 111 -2.15 12.77 -15.50
C THR A 111 -1.03 11.81 -15.12
N PHE A 112 -0.59 10.99 -16.07
CA PHE A 112 0.40 9.97 -15.83
C PHE A 112 1.76 10.59 -15.45
N ALA A 113 2.21 11.58 -16.21
CA ALA A 113 3.46 12.28 -15.93
C ALA A 113 3.43 12.97 -14.56
N LEU A 114 2.35 13.71 -14.23
CA LEU A 114 2.21 14.39 -12.94
C LEU A 114 2.13 13.40 -11.78
N ALA A 115 1.37 12.30 -11.92
CA ALA A 115 1.27 11.26 -10.91
C ALA A 115 2.63 10.63 -10.62
N LYS A 116 3.38 10.28 -11.66
CA LYS A 116 4.72 9.67 -11.50
C LYS A 116 5.74 10.63 -10.93
N THR A 117 5.72 11.89 -11.32
CA THR A 117 6.59 12.91 -10.72
C THR A 117 6.23 13.17 -9.26
N TYR A 118 4.95 13.34 -8.93
CA TYR A 118 4.47 13.53 -7.57
C TYR A 118 4.87 12.36 -6.66
N PHE A 119 4.64 11.14 -7.14
CA PHE A 119 5.06 9.93 -6.45
C PHE A 119 6.58 9.86 -6.27
N PHE A 120 7.37 10.12 -7.32
CA PHE A 120 8.84 10.04 -7.24
C PHE A 120 9.41 11.05 -6.25
N ILE A 121 8.88 12.28 -6.22
CA ILE A 121 9.24 13.30 -5.22
C ILE A 121 8.92 12.80 -3.82
N GLY A 122 7.73 12.25 -3.60
CA GLY A 122 7.34 11.65 -2.32
C GLY A 122 8.26 10.51 -1.90
N TYR A 123 8.61 9.62 -2.83
CA TYR A 123 9.52 8.51 -2.59
C TYR A 123 10.91 9.00 -2.15
N ILE A 124 11.50 9.97 -2.84
CA ILE A 124 12.79 10.56 -2.45
C ILE A 124 12.68 11.22 -1.06
N ALA A 125 11.59 11.94 -0.79
CA ALA A 125 11.34 12.51 0.54
C ALA A 125 11.24 11.43 1.62
N THR A 126 10.60 10.28 1.35
CA THR A 126 10.55 9.14 2.27
C THR A 126 11.95 8.64 2.59
N ILE A 127 12.81 8.44 1.59
CA ILE A 127 14.17 7.96 1.81
C ILE A 127 14.98 8.96 2.64
N LEU A 128 14.90 10.26 2.31
CA LEU A 128 15.58 11.31 3.08
C LEU A 128 15.12 11.32 4.53
N HIS A 129 13.81 11.19 4.76
CA HIS A 129 13.22 11.14 6.09
C HIS A 129 13.71 9.93 6.89
N PHE A 130 13.56 8.73 6.31
CA PHE A 130 13.95 7.47 6.94
C PHE A 130 15.43 7.46 7.25
N ARG A 131 16.29 7.73 6.28
CA ARG A 131 17.74 7.76 6.45
C ARG A 131 18.18 8.72 7.55
N SER A 132 17.61 9.93 7.59
CA SER A 132 17.98 10.93 8.60
C SER A 132 17.62 10.47 10.00
N LEU A 133 16.40 9.96 10.19
CA LEU A 133 15.97 9.39 11.47
C LEU A 133 16.76 8.13 11.86
N TRP A 134 17.15 7.33 10.88
CA TRP A 134 18.01 6.15 11.06
C TRP A 134 19.36 6.56 11.63
N ALA A 135 19.99 7.60 11.07
CA ALA A 135 21.25 8.14 11.55
C ALA A 135 21.14 8.75 12.95
N TYR A 136 20.06 9.49 13.24
CA TYR A 136 19.81 10.00 14.59
C TYR A 136 19.60 8.90 15.62
N TYR A 137 18.90 7.82 15.26
CA TYR A 137 18.79 6.65 16.12
C TYR A 137 20.17 6.09 16.46
N ASP A 138 21.04 5.92 15.47
CA ASP A 138 22.37 5.35 15.65
C ASP A 138 23.26 6.25 16.54
N VAL A 139 23.21 7.57 16.35
CA VAL A 139 23.91 8.54 17.22
C VAL A 139 23.40 8.46 18.65
N VAL A 140 22.08 8.40 18.86
CA VAL A 140 21.49 8.30 20.20
C VAL A 140 21.87 6.98 20.85
N ASP A 141 21.83 5.86 20.13
CA ASP A 141 22.26 4.53 20.63
C ASP A 141 23.73 4.55 21.08
N GLU A 142 24.61 5.20 20.29
CA GLU A 142 26.03 5.37 20.63
C GLU A 142 26.25 6.32 21.82
N GLU A 143 25.56 7.45 21.89
CA GLU A 143 25.66 8.38 23.03
C GLU A 143 25.15 7.74 24.33
N PHE A 144 24.03 7.01 24.31
CA PHE A 144 23.52 6.29 25.48
C PHE A 144 24.51 5.23 25.96
N TYR A 145 25.25 4.61 25.03
CA TYR A 145 26.30 3.66 25.33
C TYR A 145 27.51 4.33 26.01
N GLU A 146 27.91 5.52 25.56
CA GLU A 146 29.04 6.27 26.13
C GLU A 146 28.73 7.00 27.45
N PHE A 147 27.48 7.47 27.66
CA PHE A 147 27.09 8.25 28.85
C PHE A 147 27.02 7.44 30.16
N GLY A 148 27.27 6.13 30.12
CA GLY A 148 27.34 5.22 31.27
C GLY A 148 28.55 5.45 32.17
N ALA A 149 28.59 6.58 32.88
CA ALA A 149 29.50 6.77 34.00
C ALA A 149 29.20 5.72 35.09
N ARG A 150 30.14 4.79 35.27
CA ARG A 150 30.25 3.75 36.32
C ARG A 150 29.68 2.35 36.02
N TRP A 151 28.90 2.16 34.96
CA TRP A 151 28.47 0.83 34.48
C TRP A 151 28.39 0.83 32.95
N TYR A 152 29.18 -0.01 32.30
CA TYR A 152 29.14 -0.23 30.85
C TYR A 152 27.78 -0.84 30.49
N VAL A 153 26.88 -0.06 29.90
CA VAL A 153 25.59 -0.57 29.42
C VAL A 153 25.84 -1.24 28.07
N PRO A 154 25.52 -2.53 27.89
CA PRO A 154 25.69 -3.18 26.58
C PRO A 154 24.85 -2.46 25.52
N ARG A 155 25.41 -2.23 24.31
CA ARG A 155 24.71 -1.59 23.18
C ARG A 155 23.32 -2.18 22.94
N SER A 156 23.19 -3.50 23.06
CA SER A 156 21.91 -4.22 22.98
C SER A 156 20.84 -3.69 23.93
N THR A 157 21.20 -3.24 25.13
CA THR A 157 20.24 -2.73 26.12
C THR A 157 19.65 -1.40 25.70
N CYS A 158 20.44 -0.50 25.13
CA CYS A 158 19.98 0.79 24.59
C CYS A 158 19.03 0.59 23.41
N SER A 159 19.42 -0.27 22.46
CA SER A 159 18.59 -0.57 21.29
C SER A 159 17.27 -1.25 21.66
N VAL A 160 17.30 -2.20 22.62
CA VAL A 160 16.08 -2.83 23.19
C VAL A 160 15.19 -1.77 23.86
N ALA A 161 15.76 -0.87 24.65
CA ALA A 161 14.99 0.17 25.33
C ALA A 161 14.29 1.11 24.33
N LEU A 162 15.01 1.60 23.33
CA LEU A 162 14.45 2.46 22.28
C LEU A 162 13.36 1.75 21.48
N LEU A 163 13.57 0.47 21.14
CA LEU A 163 12.57 -0.36 20.46
C LEU A 163 11.29 -0.48 21.30
N ILE A 164 11.41 -0.84 22.58
CA ILE A 164 10.27 -1.01 23.48
C ILE A 164 9.52 0.31 23.66
N ILE A 165 10.24 1.42 23.86
CA ILE A 165 9.63 2.75 24.01
C ILE A 165 8.88 3.12 22.73
N ALA A 166 9.53 3.00 21.56
CA ALA A 166 8.91 3.35 20.29
C ALA A 166 7.69 2.47 19.99
N SER A 167 7.76 1.16 20.21
CA SER A 167 6.63 0.25 20.04
C SER A 167 5.49 0.55 21.01
N THR A 168 5.80 0.87 22.27
CA THR A 168 4.78 1.20 23.29
C THR A 168 4.08 2.52 22.96
N CYS A 169 4.83 3.54 22.54
CA CYS A 169 4.27 4.81 22.08
C CYS A 169 3.39 4.60 20.85
N LEU A 170 3.84 3.79 19.88
CA LEU A 170 3.09 3.51 18.66
C LEU A 170 1.80 2.74 18.94
N ALA A 171 1.83 1.75 19.84
CA ALA A 171 0.63 1.06 20.32
C ALA A 171 -0.30 2.00 21.10
N GLY A 172 0.24 2.90 21.91
CA GLY A 172 -0.53 3.90 22.66
C GLY A 172 -1.31 4.87 21.77
N ILE A 173 -0.77 5.20 20.58
CA ILE A 173 -1.46 6.01 19.57
C ILE A 173 -2.23 5.17 18.54
N ARG A 174 -2.34 3.85 18.73
CA ARG A 174 -3.01 2.91 17.81
C ARG A 174 -2.47 3.00 16.39
N GLY A 175 -1.14 3.02 16.24
CA GLY A 175 -0.47 3.15 14.95
C GLY A 175 0.39 1.96 14.54
N VAL A 176 0.26 0.79 15.17
CA VAL A 176 1.10 -0.40 14.95
C VAL A 176 0.98 -0.91 13.51
N VAL A 177 -0.19 -0.82 12.88
CA VAL A 177 -0.42 -1.22 11.48
C VAL A 177 0.48 -0.48 10.49
N ASN A 178 0.93 0.74 10.83
CA ASN A 178 1.82 1.55 9.99
C ASN A 178 3.24 0.98 9.88
N LEU A 179 3.57 -0.04 10.67
CA LEU A 179 4.82 -0.80 10.55
C LEU A 179 4.82 -1.74 9.33
N ASN A 180 3.65 -2.05 8.78
CA ASN A 180 3.52 -2.99 7.66
C ASN A 180 3.99 -2.36 6.35
N THR A 181 4.88 -3.09 5.67
CA THR A 181 5.24 -2.85 4.26
C THR A 181 5.31 -4.18 3.53
N SER A 182 5.72 -4.19 2.26
CA SER A 182 6.04 -5.40 1.53
C SER A 182 7.00 -6.28 2.36
N PRO A 183 6.76 -7.59 2.52
CA PRO A 183 5.91 -8.46 1.72
C PRO A 183 4.42 -8.51 2.15
N MET A 184 4.05 -7.81 3.23
CA MET A 184 2.71 -7.84 3.80
C MET A 184 1.74 -6.87 3.10
N SER A 185 2.23 -5.83 2.45
CA SER A 185 1.38 -4.88 1.74
C SER A 185 1.97 -4.51 0.39
N ILE A 186 1.09 -4.37 -0.60
CA ILE A 186 1.43 -3.85 -1.92
C ILE A 186 0.38 -2.87 -2.37
N ASN A 187 0.86 -1.69 -2.76
CA ASN A 187 0.07 -0.62 -3.32
C ASN A 187 0.27 -0.61 -4.84
N ALA A 188 -0.77 -1.02 -5.56
CA ALA A 188 -0.79 -0.94 -7.01
C ALA A 188 -1.04 0.51 -7.47
N ASP A 189 -0.55 0.87 -8.66
CA ASP A 189 -0.74 2.19 -9.24
C ASP A 189 -2.15 2.30 -9.84
N VAL A 190 -3.11 2.67 -8.99
CA VAL A 190 -4.51 2.91 -9.34
C VAL A 190 -4.79 4.42 -9.36
N LYS A 191 -5.44 4.89 -10.43
CA LYS A 191 -5.61 6.32 -10.77
C LYS A 191 -6.24 7.18 -9.66
N GLU A 192 -7.09 6.60 -8.84
CA GLU A 192 -7.85 7.31 -7.80
C GLU A 192 -6.97 7.63 -6.58
N GLU A 193 -5.89 6.87 -6.39
CA GLU A 193 -4.98 6.99 -5.25
C GLU A 193 -3.67 7.73 -5.61
N ASP A 194 -3.42 8.06 -6.89
CA ASP A 194 -2.13 8.60 -7.35
C ASP A 194 -1.68 9.89 -6.63
N PHE A 195 -2.63 10.66 -6.08
CA PHE A 195 -2.35 11.93 -5.41
C PHE A 195 -2.81 12.01 -3.96
N VAL A 196 -3.51 11.00 -3.42
CA VAL A 196 -4.11 11.07 -2.08
C VAL A 196 -3.17 10.45 -1.05
N VAL A 197 -2.84 11.23 -0.02
CA VAL A 197 -2.16 10.80 1.20
C VAL A 197 -3.14 10.98 2.35
N ASP A 198 -3.48 9.88 3.02
CA ASP A 198 -4.37 9.87 4.19
C ASP A 198 -3.60 10.22 5.46
N PHE A 199 -4.15 11.10 6.30
CA PHE A 199 -3.55 11.45 7.60
C PHE A 199 -4.41 10.90 8.74
N ALA A 200 -3.83 10.81 9.94
CA ALA A 200 -4.38 10.02 11.02
C ALA A 200 -5.81 10.44 11.43
N PHE A 201 -6.13 11.72 11.43
CA PHE A 201 -7.36 12.22 12.07
C PHE A 201 -8.24 13.10 11.19
N PHE A 202 -7.66 13.89 10.28
CA PHE A 202 -8.41 14.91 9.55
C PHE A 202 -8.26 14.75 8.04
N LYS A 203 -9.40 14.87 7.35
CA LYS A 203 -9.42 15.06 5.90
C LYS A 203 -9.25 16.53 5.57
N MET A 204 -8.58 16.79 4.45
CA MET A 204 -8.40 18.14 3.96
C MET A 204 -9.78 18.83 3.80
N GLY A 205 -9.91 20.12 4.11
CA GLY A 205 -11.18 20.86 3.96
C GLY A 205 -12.19 20.79 5.11
N GLU A 206 -11.97 20.00 6.16
CA GLU A 206 -12.77 20.14 7.39
C GLU A 206 -12.31 21.35 8.21
N LYS A 207 -11.06 21.30 8.68
CA LYS A 207 -10.43 22.33 9.53
C LYS A 207 -8.95 22.44 9.16
N THR A 208 -8.61 23.38 8.28
CA THR A 208 -7.25 23.51 7.69
C THR A 208 -6.13 23.52 8.72
N PHE A 209 -6.30 24.21 9.85
CA PHE A 209 -5.28 24.24 10.91
C PHE A 209 -5.10 22.88 11.59
N LEU A 210 -6.19 22.18 11.94
CA LEU A 210 -6.10 20.84 12.53
C LEU A 210 -5.55 19.82 11.55
N TYR A 211 -5.88 19.95 10.26
CA TYR A 211 -5.30 19.14 9.21
C TYR A 211 -3.78 19.34 9.09
N ILE A 212 -3.29 20.58 9.16
CA ILE A 212 -1.83 20.85 9.16
C ILE A 212 -1.17 20.22 10.39
N LEU A 213 -1.77 20.36 11.57
CA LEU A 213 -1.25 19.74 12.79
C LEU A 213 -1.23 18.21 12.67
N ASP A 214 -2.27 17.62 12.09
CA ASP A 214 -2.35 16.17 11.84
C ASP A 214 -1.30 15.69 10.83
N CYS A 215 -1.03 16.48 9.79
CA CYS A 215 0.09 16.21 8.87
C CYS A 215 1.42 16.21 9.62
N ILE A 216 1.69 17.23 10.42
CA ILE A 216 2.93 17.35 11.20
C ILE A 216 3.05 16.19 12.20
N PHE A 217 1.96 15.86 12.90
CA PHE A 217 1.91 14.73 13.83
C PHE A 217 2.19 13.40 13.12
N SER A 218 1.51 13.15 12.00
CA SER A 218 1.68 11.94 11.20
C SER A 218 3.10 11.78 10.67
N ILE A 219 3.69 12.86 10.15
CA ILE A 219 5.04 12.83 9.58
C ILE A 219 6.09 12.70 10.70
N LEU A 220 6.05 13.59 11.70
CA LEU A 220 7.12 13.68 12.71
C LEU A 220 6.98 12.65 13.82
N ILE A 221 5.77 12.39 14.32
CA ILE A 221 5.59 11.50 15.48
C ILE A 221 5.45 10.06 14.98
N VAL A 222 4.44 9.78 14.15
CA VAL A 222 4.21 8.42 13.66
C VAL A 222 5.37 7.94 12.80
N GLY A 223 5.84 8.78 11.87
CA GLY A 223 7.02 8.49 11.04
C GLY A 223 8.27 8.15 11.85
N THR A 224 8.60 8.95 12.87
CA THR A 224 9.75 8.68 13.75
C THR A 224 9.61 7.37 14.51
N LEU A 225 8.44 7.10 15.09
CA LEU A 225 8.19 5.87 15.83
C LEU A 225 8.33 4.64 14.92
N VAL A 226 7.79 4.69 13.69
CA VAL A 226 7.93 3.62 12.71
C VAL A 226 9.40 3.37 12.38
N VAL A 227 10.18 4.41 12.08
CA VAL A 227 11.61 4.27 11.78
C VAL A 227 12.36 3.66 12.97
N PHE A 228 12.09 4.10 14.19
CA PHE A 228 12.77 3.62 15.38
C PHE A 228 12.47 2.16 15.68
N VAL A 229 11.22 1.72 15.46
CA VAL A 229 10.86 0.31 15.60
C VAL A 229 11.54 -0.54 14.52
N TRP A 230 11.57 -0.07 13.27
CA TRP A 230 12.25 -0.74 12.17
C TRP A 230 13.76 -0.86 12.40
N ARG A 231 14.43 0.26 12.71
CA ARG A 231 15.86 0.27 13.00
C ARG A 231 16.18 -0.56 14.23
N GLY A 232 15.47 -0.36 15.34
CA GLY A 232 15.69 -1.13 16.56
C GLY A 232 15.62 -2.63 16.31
N SER A 233 14.59 -3.08 15.57
CA SER A 233 14.47 -4.50 15.16
C SER A 233 15.64 -4.97 14.31
N TRP A 234 16.06 -4.17 13.33
CA TRP A 234 17.20 -4.48 12.47
C TRP A 234 18.51 -4.63 13.26
N LEU A 235 18.78 -3.70 14.18
CA LEU A 235 19.99 -3.69 15.01
C LEU A 235 20.02 -4.86 16.00
N LEU A 236 18.88 -5.26 16.57
CA LEU A 236 18.83 -6.47 17.39
C LEU A 236 19.20 -7.72 16.58
N ILE A 237 18.77 -7.80 15.32
CA ILE A 237 19.16 -8.91 14.44
C ILE A 237 20.68 -8.84 14.15
N ASP A 238 21.24 -7.65 13.91
CA ASP A 238 22.69 -7.48 13.75
C ASP A 238 23.48 -7.97 14.98
N ILE A 239 22.96 -7.74 16.19
CA ILE A 239 23.64 -8.12 17.45
C ILE A 239 23.50 -9.62 17.76
N PHE A 240 22.34 -10.23 17.49
CA PHE A 240 22.04 -11.57 17.98
C PHE A 240 22.12 -12.67 16.92
N LEU A 241 21.91 -12.36 15.63
CA LEU A 241 21.85 -13.37 14.57
C LEU A 241 23.20 -13.54 13.89
N PHE A 242 23.99 -14.51 14.36
CA PHE A 242 25.34 -14.81 13.84
C PHE A 242 26.22 -13.56 13.72
N PRO A 243 26.50 -12.84 14.82
CA PRO A 243 27.18 -11.55 14.79
C PRO A 243 28.60 -11.61 14.17
N ASP A 244 29.26 -12.76 14.26
CA ASP A 244 30.62 -12.95 13.75
C ASP A 244 30.69 -13.36 12.27
N ASP A 245 29.56 -13.72 11.65
CA ASP A 245 29.49 -14.13 10.24
C ASP A 245 28.38 -13.37 9.52
N PHE A 246 28.78 -12.27 8.87
CA PHE A 246 27.85 -11.41 8.12
C PHE A 246 27.11 -12.15 7.01
N THR A 247 27.73 -13.14 6.35
CA THR A 247 27.12 -13.87 5.25
C THR A 247 26.08 -14.85 5.77
N LEU A 248 26.42 -15.63 6.80
CA LEU A 248 25.50 -16.55 7.46
C LEU A 248 24.35 -15.79 8.14
N SER A 249 24.63 -14.66 8.77
CA SER A 249 23.62 -13.75 9.33
C SER A 249 22.62 -13.31 8.27
N SER A 250 23.10 -12.90 7.09
CA SER A 250 22.27 -12.39 6.00
C SER A 250 21.36 -13.47 5.41
N TRP A 251 21.90 -14.66 5.13
CA TRP A 251 21.11 -15.80 4.64
C TRP A 251 20.11 -16.30 5.68
N SER A 252 20.53 -16.40 6.94
CA SER A 252 19.66 -16.83 8.04
C SER A 252 18.52 -15.83 8.27
N SER A 253 18.81 -14.53 8.14
CA SER A 253 17.80 -13.47 8.22
C SER A 253 16.77 -13.63 7.09
N LEU A 254 17.23 -13.81 5.84
CA LEU A 254 16.32 -14.02 4.72
C LEU A 254 15.43 -15.26 4.91
N ALA A 255 16.03 -16.39 5.30
CA ALA A 255 15.32 -17.65 5.50
C ALA A 255 14.29 -17.57 6.63
N LEU A 256 14.68 -17.01 7.78
CA LEU A 256 13.80 -16.78 8.92
C LEU A 256 12.67 -15.83 8.56
N GLY A 257 12.99 -14.73 7.85
CA GLY A 257 12.02 -13.75 7.39
C GLY A 257 10.92 -14.39 6.54
N TYR A 258 11.30 -15.17 5.53
CA TYR A 258 10.32 -15.85 4.68
C TYR A 258 9.51 -16.93 5.41
N ALA A 259 10.11 -17.64 6.36
CA ALA A 259 9.38 -18.59 7.21
C ALA A 259 8.29 -17.90 8.04
N ILE A 260 8.61 -16.76 8.66
CA ILE A 260 7.65 -15.95 9.41
C ILE A 260 6.57 -15.39 8.48
N VAL A 261 6.95 -14.90 7.29
CA VAL A 261 5.99 -14.34 6.33
C VAL A 261 4.98 -15.38 5.86
N ALA A 262 5.45 -16.58 5.52
CA ALA A 262 4.58 -17.70 5.18
C ALA A 262 3.64 -18.04 6.34
N THR A 263 4.18 -18.11 7.57
CA THR A 263 3.40 -18.39 8.77
C THR A 263 2.33 -17.32 9.03
N ALA A 264 2.67 -16.03 8.87
CA ALA A 264 1.73 -14.93 9.03
C ALA A 264 0.57 -15.02 8.02
N PHE A 265 0.85 -15.33 6.75
CA PHE A 265 -0.21 -15.54 5.76
C PHE A 265 -1.09 -16.77 6.03
N LEU A 266 -0.56 -17.82 6.64
CA LEU A 266 -1.32 -19.01 7.06
C LEU A 266 -2.18 -18.74 8.29
N LEU A 267 -1.68 -17.94 9.24
CA LEU A 267 -2.42 -17.57 10.47
C LEU A 267 -3.49 -16.51 10.22
N GLN A 268 -3.38 -15.72 9.16
CA GLN A 268 -4.30 -14.61 8.86
C GLN A 268 -5.80 -14.96 8.94
N PRO A 269 -6.32 -16.09 8.40
CA PRO A 269 -7.73 -16.44 8.54
C PRO A 269 -8.15 -16.71 9.99
N ILE A 270 -7.27 -17.32 10.78
CA ILE A 270 -7.49 -17.60 12.20
C ILE A 270 -7.52 -16.29 12.98
N MET A 271 -6.55 -15.41 12.73
CA MET A 271 -6.48 -14.09 13.36
C MET A 271 -7.71 -13.24 13.04
N ARG A 272 -8.17 -13.25 11.78
CA ARG A 272 -9.41 -12.59 11.40
C ARG A 272 -10.61 -13.14 12.18
N TYR A 273 -10.75 -14.46 12.24
CA TYR A 273 -11.83 -15.11 12.98
C TYR A 273 -11.86 -14.72 14.47
N ILE A 274 -10.68 -14.56 15.08
CA ILE A 274 -10.52 -14.11 16.47
C ILE A 274 -10.89 -12.63 16.58
N CYS A 275 -10.32 -11.75 15.74
CA CYS A 275 -10.58 -10.31 15.77
C CYS A 275 -12.03 -9.94 15.44
N GLU A 276 -12.75 -10.79 14.69
CA GLU A 276 -14.21 -10.66 14.47
C GLU A 276 -15.03 -10.84 15.75
N ARG A 277 -14.52 -11.58 16.75
CA ARG A 277 -15.22 -11.92 18.00
C ARG A 277 -14.78 -11.09 19.19
N LEU A 278 -13.62 -10.44 19.10
CA LEU A 278 -13.12 -9.55 20.13
C LEU A 278 -13.61 -8.12 19.90
N THR A 279 -13.71 -7.33 20.97
CA THR A 279 -14.03 -5.91 20.91
C THR A 279 -13.08 -5.10 21.80
N GLY A 280 -13.01 -3.79 21.56
CA GLY A 280 -12.20 -2.86 22.36
C GLY A 280 -10.72 -3.23 22.43
N THR A 281 -10.13 -3.08 23.62
CA THR A 281 -8.69 -3.27 23.86
C THR A 281 -8.19 -4.68 23.59
N ALA A 282 -9.00 -5.71 23.86
CA ALA A 282 -8.59 -7.09 23.60
C ALA A 282 -8.40 -7.35 22.10
N ARG A 283 -9.29 -6.79 21.28
CA ARG A 283 -9.18 -6.86 19.81
C ARG A 283 -7.92 -6.14 19.32
N LEU A 284 -7.68 -4.95 19.84
CA LEU A 284 -6.51 -4.13 19.52
C LEU A 284 -5.21 -4.89 19.84
N LEU A 285 -5.05 -5.36 21.07
CA LEU A 285 -3.85 -6.07 21.52
C LEU A 285 -3.56 -7.33 20.67
N VAL A 286 -4.60 -8.10 20.33
CA VAL A 286 -4.44 -9.29 19.48
C VAL A 286 -4.02 -8.92 18.05
N ALA A 287 -4.58 -7.84 17.50
CA ALA A 287 -4.18 -7.35 16.18
C ALA A 287 -2.74 -6.84 16.19
N ASP A 288 -2.36 -6.06 17.20
CA ASP A 288 -1.02 -5.47 17.33
C ASP A 288 0.05 -6.54 17.48
N ILE A 289 -0.18 -7.56 18.32
CA ILE A 289 0.76 -8.70 18.47
C ILE A 289 0.98 -9.40 17.13
N PHE A 290 -0.10 -9.60 16.36
CA PHE A 290 0.00 -10.26 15.07
C PHE A 290 0.72 -9.40 14.02
N ILE A 291 0.49 -8.08 14.03
CA ILE A 291 1.19 -7.13 13.16
C ILE A 291 2.68 -7.07 13.54
N ILE A 292 3.03 -7.04 14.82
CA ILE A 292 4.43 -7.06 15.29
C ILE A 292 5.12 -8.38 14.90
N PHE A 293 4.42 -9.50 14.99
CA PHE A 293 4.94 -10.78 14.48
C PHE A 293 5.24 -10.73 12.98
N ALA A 294 4.32 -10.16 12.19
CA ALA A 294 4.51 -9.97 10.74
C ALA A 294 5.64 -8.98 10.41
N LEU A 295 5.80 -7.91 11.21
CA LEU A 295 6.91 -6.97 11.10
C LEU A 295 8.24 -7.70 11.26
N PHE A 296 8.39 -8.58 12.26
CA PHE A 296 9.66 -9.28 12.48
C PHE A 296 10.09 -10.10 11.25
N GLY A 297 9.13 -10.75 10.57
CA GLY A 297 9.38 -11.41 9.29
C GLY A 297 9.78 -10.44 8.18
N THR A 298 9.09 -9.30 8.11
CA THR A 298 9.31 -8.25 7.11
C THR A 298 10.71 -7.62 7.25
N VAL A 299 11.13 -7.23 8.46
CA VAL A 299 12.47 -6.68 8.73
C VAL A 299 13.56 -7.68 8.33
N ASN A 300 13.38 -8.96 8.66
CA ASN A 300 14.33 -10.01 8.31
C ASN A 300 14.45 -10.23 6.78
N VAL A 301 13.34 -10.19 6.04
CA VAL A 301 13.37 -10.25 4.58
C VAL A 301 14.11 -9.05 4.00
N TRP A 302 13.81 -7.83 4.45
CA TRP A 302 14.46 -6.62 3.97
C TRP A 302 15.95 -6.62 4.27
N ARG A 303 16.34 -6.95 5.50
CA ARG A 303 17.73 -7.08 5.92
C ARG A 303 18.48 -8.12 5.12
N GLY A 304 17.89 -9.31 4.96
CA GLY A 304 18.46 -10.38 4.15
C GLY A 304 18.72 -9.93 2.71
N ILE A 305 17.73 -9.34 2.03
CA ILE A 305 17.88 -8.87 0.65
C ILE A 305 18.94 -7.78 0.55
N TRP A 306 18.89 -6.79 1.45
CA TRP A 306 19.82 -5.66 1.46
C TRP A 306 21.27 -6.13 1.63
N ASN A 307 21.53 -6.95 2.65
CA ASN A 307 22.88 -7.41 2.93
C ASN A 307 23.40 -8.37 1.85
N LEU A 308 22.55 -9.23 1.27
CA LEU A 308 22.97 -10.12 0.19
C LEU A 308 23.31 -9.34 -1.09
N LEU A 309 22.63 -8.22 -1.36
CA LEU A 309 23.03 -7.30 -2.42
C LEU A 309 24.40 -6.68 -2.12
N ASP A 310 24.66 -6.29 -0.86
CA ASP A 310 25.97 -5.77 -0.45
C ASP A 310 27.10 -6.82 -0.59
N ILE A 311 26.82 -8.09 -0.31
CA ILE A 311 27.81 -9.18 -0.40
C ILE A 311 28.08 -9.58 -1.86
N TYR A 312 27.03 -9.76 -2.67
CA TYR A 312 27.15 -10.45 -3.96
C TYR A 312 27.00 -9.53 -5.19
N PHE A 313 26.32 -8.39 -5.07
CA PHE A 313 25.99 -7.56 -6.24
C PHE A 313 26.92 -6.36 -6.39
N LEU A 314 27.96 -6.55 -7.20
CA LEU A 314 29.02 -5.56 -7.45
C LEU A 314 29.65 -5.02 -6.15
N PRO A 315 30.19 -5.91 -5.28
CA PRO A 315 30.72 -5.51 -3.97
C PRO A 315 31.86 -4.50 -4.07
N ASP A 316 32.69 -4.60 -5.12
CA ASP A 316 33.83 -3.69 -5.34
C ASP A 316 33.41 -2.31 -5.89
N ASN A 317 32.17 -2.17 -6.37
CA ASN A 317 31.65 -0.91 -6.91
C ASN A 317 30.25 -0.63 -6.39
N ARG A 318 30.19 -0.22 -5.12
CA ARG A 318 28.95 0.10 -4.41
C ARG A 318 28.13 1.18 -5.11
N GLU A 319 28.76 2.21 -5.68
CA GLU A 319 28.03 3.27 -6.36
C GLU A 319 27.26 2.74 -7.58
N LEU A 320 27.94 2.00 -8.46
CA LEU A 320 27.30 1.39 -9.63
C LEU A 320 26.21 0.38 -9.22
N SER A 321 26.50 -0.42 -8.18
CA SER A 321 25.53 -1.31 -7.55
C SER A 321 24.25 -0.56 -7.18
N CYS A 322 24.38 0.57 -6.47
CA CYS A 322 23.25 1.37 -6.03
C CYS A 322 22.45 1.99 -7.20
N TRP A 323 23.13 2.51 -8.23
CA TRP A 323 22.47 3.06 -9.42
C TRP A 323 21.67 2.02 -10.19
N ILE A 324 22.23 0.82 -10.37
CA ILE A 324 21.53 -0.28 -11.04
C ILE A 324 20.33 -0.72 -10.20
N CYS A 325 20.53 -0.93 -8.89
CA CYS A 325 19.46 -1.31 -7.97
C CYS A 325 18.31 -0.30 -7.96
N HIS A 326 18.61 1.00 -8.01
CA HIS A 326 17.61 2.07 -8.10
C HIS A 326 16.83 2.01 -9.42
N TRP A 327 17.51 2.20 -10.55
CA TRP A 327 16.82 2.41 -11.83
C TRP A 327 16.15 1.16 -12.35
N VAL A 328 16.82 -0.01 -12.28
CA VAL A 328 16.23 -1.25 -12.79
C VAL A 328 14.99 -1.62 -11.99
N SER A 329 15.07 -1.55 -10.66
CA SER A 329 13.93 -1.87 -9.81
C SER A 329 12.79 -0.87 -9.98
N LEU A 330 13.07 0.43 -10.04
CA LEU A 330 12.07 1.47 -10.24
C LEU A 330 11.35 1.29 -11.59
N ILE A 331 12.10 1.05 -12.68
CA ILE A 331 11.52 0.84 -14.01
C ILE A 331 10.61 -0.39 -14.00
N ILE A 332 11.07 -1.51 -13.44
CA ILE A 332 10.25 -2.73 -13.37
C ILE A 332 9.00 -2.49 -12.52
N LEU A 333 9.11 -1.83 -11.37
CA LEU A 333 7.95 -1.51 -10.52
C LEU A 333 6.94 -0.60 -11.22
N VAL A 334 7.41 0.41 -11.98
CA VAL A 334 6.53 1.28 -12.78
C VAL A 334 5.84 0.49 -13.89
N LEU A 335 6.56 -0.39 -14.60
CA LEU A 335 6.01 -1.25 -15.65
C LEU A 335 4.97 -2.24 -15.08
N CYS A 336 5.25 -2.79 -13.90
CA CYS A 336 4.33 -3.67 -13.18
C CYS A 336 3.18 -2.92 -12.51
N ARG A 337 3.18 -1.59 -12.50
CA ARG A 337 2.20 -0.74 -11.80
C ARG A 337 2.17 -0.98 -10.30
N CYS A 338 3.33 -1.09 -9.66
CA CYS A 338 3.51 -1.27 -8.22
C CYS A 338 4.44 -0.22 -7.60
N SER A 339 4.78 0.84 -8.34
CA SER A 339 5.69 1.87 -7.85
C SER A 339 5.19 2.53 -6.55
N ASN A 340 3.89 2.73 -6.39
CA ASN A 340 3.25 3.28 -5.17
C ASN A 340 3.60 2.53 -3.87
N SER A 341 4.14 1.31 -3.96
CA SER A 341 4.63 0.55 -2.80
C SER A 341 5.97 1.05 -2.24
N LEU A 342 6.72 1.88 -2.98
CA LEU A 342 7.97 2.48 -2.48
C LEU A 342 7.73 3.67 -1.56
N LEU A 343 6.58 4.34 -1.68
CA LEU A 343 6.18 5.49 -0.87
C LEU A 343 5.39 4.98 0.34
N ILE A 344 5.79 5.42 1.53
CA ILE A 344 4.99 5.20 2.74
C ILE A 344 3.81 6.14 2.67
N ARG A 345 2.61 5.56 2.59
CA ARG A 345 1.36 6.28 2.39
C ARG A 345 0.59 6.33 3.69
N GLY A 346 0.48 7.54 4.20
CA GLY A 346 -0.49 7.91 5.21
C GLY A 346 -0.31 7.24 6.57
N VAL A 347 -1.27 7.53 7.45
CA VAL A 347 -1.35 6.94 8.79
C VAL A 347 -2.70 6.30 8.98
N TYR A 348 -2.68 5.01 9.31
CA TYR A 348 -3.86 4.20 9.60
C TYR A 348 -3.97 4.00 11.11
N ILE A 349 -5.20 3.99 11.61
CA ILE A 349 -5.51 3.75 13.01
C ILE A 349 -5.89 2.28 13.19
N ASP A 350 -5.26 1.62 14.16
CA ASP A 350 -5.43 0.20 14.43
C ASP A 350 -6.87 -0.15 14.83
N ALA A 351 -7.36 -1.28 14.33
CA ALA A 351 -8.63 -1.89 14.71
C ALA A 351 -9.90 -1.07 14.42
N GLU A 352 -9.83 -0.08 13.52
CA GLU A 352 -11.02 0.65 13.05
C GLU A 352 -11.84 -0.13 12.02
N GLU A 353 -11.22 -1.03 11.25
CA GLU A 353 -11.93 -1.75 10.20
C GLU A 353 -12.96 -2.72 10.80
N PRO A 354 -14.14 -2.88 10.20
CA PRO A 354 -15.13 -3.85 10.68
C PRO A 354 -14.68 -5.30 10.39
N GLU A 355 -15.34 -6.26 11.03
CA GLU A 355 -15.25 -7.70 10.69
C GLU A 355 -13.81 -8.28 10.73
N GLY A 356 -13.01 -7.88 11.71
CA GLY A 356 -11.65 -8.40 11.89
C GLY A 356 -10.71 -8.13 10.71
N LYS A 357 -11.04 -7.18 9.82
CA LYS A 357 -10.22 -6.83 8.66
C LYS A 357 -8.89 -6.16 9.03
N CYS A 358 -8.76 -5.67 10.25
CA CYS A 358 -7.56 -5.02 10.79
C CYS A 358 -6.29 -5.91 10.78
N VAL A 359 -6.43 -7.22 10.59
CA VAL A 359 -5.30 -8.18 10.48
C VAL A 359 -5.11 -8.71 9.05
N ILE A 360 -5.81 -8.14 8.07
CA ILE A 360 -5.71 -8.56 6.67
C ILE A 360 -4.66 -7.72 5.95
N PHE A 361 -3.58 -8.39 5.57
CA PHE A 361 -2.48 -7.89 4.76
C PHE A 361 -2.94 -7.57 3.32
N PRO A 362 -2.82 -6.30 2.87
CA PRO A 362 -3.36 -5.85 1.59
C PRO A 362 -2.45 -6.24 0.42
N CYS A 363 -2.44 -7.53 0.08
CA CYS A 363 -1.75 -8.08 -1.08
C CYS A 363 -2.77 -8.40 -2.18
N TYR A 364 -3.23 -7.41 -2.95
CA TYR A 364 -4.35 -7.56 -3.90
C TYR A 364 -3.97 -7.39 -5.38
N TYR A 365 -2.70 -7.48 -5.74
CA TYR A 365 -2.19 -7.10 -7.07
C TYR A 365 -2.97 -7.66 -8.27
N LEU A 366 -2.98 -8.99 -8.45
CA LEU A 366 -3.69 -9.68 -9.51
C LEU A 366 -5.20 -9.49 -9.37
N ARG A 367 -5.72 -9.52 -8.14
CA ARG A 367 -7.15 -9.30 -7.87
C ARG A 367 -7.63 -7.94 -8.36
N ILE A 368 -6.84 -6.88 -8.18
CA ILE A 368 -7.11 -5.54 -8.71
C ILE A 368 -7.04 -5.55 -10.25
N LEU A 369 -5.98 -6.13 -10.83
CA LEU A 369 -5.80 -6.18 -12.28
C LEU A 369 -6.94 -6.92 -13.01
N PHE A 370 -7.30 -8.12 -12.53
CA PHE A 370 -8.37 -8.91 -13.12
C PHE A 370 -9.76 -8.35 -12.78
N GLY A 371 -9.94 -7.79 -11.58
CA GLY A 371 -11.18 -7.09 -11.19
C GLY A 371 -11.50 -5.94 -12.13
N LYS A 372 -10.48 -5.12 -12.45
CA LYS A 372 -10.63 -4.00 -13.39
C LYS A 372 -11.01 -4.44 -14.80
N LYS A 373 -10.33 -5.47 -15.34
CA LYS A 373 -10.66 -6.03 -16.67
C LYS A 373 -12.10 -6.56 -16.72
N LYS A 374 -12.56 -7.19 -15.64
CA LYS A 374 -13.94 -7.68 -15.54
C LYS A 374 -14.95 -6.52 -15.56
N LEU A 375 -14.67 -5.44 -14.83
CA LEU A 375 -15.53 -4.25 -14.80
C LEU A 375 -15.57 -3.55 -16.17
N GLU A 376 -14.44 -3.39 -16.84
CA GLU A 376 -14.37 -2.83 -18.20
C GLU A 376 -15.21 -3.65 -19.19
N LYS A 377 -15.14 -4.98 -19.11
CA LYS A 377 -15.98 -5.86 -19.93
C LYS A 377 -17.48 -5.69 -19.64
N LEU A 378 -17.87 -5.67 -18.37
CA LEU A 378 -19.28 -5.48 -17.99
C LEU A 378 -19.83 -4.13 -18.46
N ASN A 379 -19.02 -3.07 -18.43
CA ASN A 379 -19.41 -1.76 -18.93
C ASN A 379 -19.62 -1.76 -20.44
N LEU A 380 -18.73 -2.42 -21.20
CA LEU A 380 -18.88 -2.58 -22.66
C LEU A 380 -20.13 -3.39 -23.00
N ASP A 381 -20.39 -4.48 -22.28
CA ASP A 381 -21.58 -5.31 -22.47
C ASP A 381 -22.86 -4.50 -22.17
N ALA A 382 -22.87 -3.70 -21.10
CA ALA A 382 -23.99 -2.84 -20.75
C ALA A 382 -24.23 -1.70 -21.76
N GLU A 383 -23.16 -1.12 -22.32
CA GLU A 383 -23.25 -0.10 -23.36
C GLU A 383 -23.80 -0.69 -24.67
N ALA A 384 -23.34 -1.88 -25.06
CA ALA A 384 -23.87 -2.61 -26.21
C ALA A 384 -25.37 -2.94 -26.04
N MET A 385 -25.80 -3.35 -24.84
CA MET A 385 -27.22 -3.57 -24.54
C MET A 385 -28.04 -2.29 -24.65
N LYS A 386 -27.52 -1.14 -24.19
CA LYS A 386 -28.20 0.16 -24.34
C LYS A 386 -28.35 0.57 -25.80
N ILE A 387 -27.34 0.31 -26.64
CA ILE A 387 -27.39 0.58 -28.09
C ILE A 387 -28.47 -0.29 -28.74
N HIS A 388 -28.46 -1.60 -28.49
CA HIS A 388 -29.47 -2.52 -29.02
C HIS A 388 -30.90 -2.17 -28.57
N ALA A 389 -31.08 -1.74 -27.32
CA ALA A 389 -32.39 -1.28 -26.83
C ALA A 389 -32.89 -0.06 -27.62
N LYS A 390 -32.03 0.93 -27.87
CA LYS A 390 -32.37 2.12 -28.67
C LYS A 390 -32.68 1.79 -30.13
N GLU A 391 -31.95 0.85 -30.74
CA GLU A 391 -32.22 0.38 -32.10
C GLU A 391 -33.59 -0.31 -32.21
N ASN A 392 -33.93 -1.14 -31.22
CA ASN A 392 -35.23 -1.80 -31.15
C ASN A 392 -36.39 -0.82 -30.95
N GLU A 393 -36.23 0.19 -30.09
CA GLU A 393 -37.21 1.28 -29.95
C GLU A 393 -37.38 2.09 -31.24
N ALA A 394 -36.29 2.46 -31.90
CA ALA A 394 -36.34 3.18 -33.18
C ALA A 394 -37.04 2.37 -34.28
N THR A 395 -36.82 1.06 -34.30
CA THR A 395 -37.46 0.14 -35.25
C THR A 395 -38.95 0.00 -34.94
N SER A 396 -39.32 -0.17 -33.67
CA SER A 396 -40.72 -0.24 -33.21
C SER A 396 -41.49 1.05 -33.54
N ASN A 397 -40.88 2.21 -33.29
CA ASN A 397 -41.48 3.50 -33.63
C ASN A 397 -41.67 3.68 -35.14
N LYS A 398 -40.74 3.21 -35.98
CA LYS A 398 -40.93 3.21 -37.44
C LYS A 398 -42.08 2.30 -37.87
N ILE A 399 -42.18 1.09 -37.31
CA ILE A 399 -43.26 0.14 -37.62
C ILE A 399 -44.61 0.73 -37.24
N ASN A 400 -44.74 1.31 -36.04
CA ASN A 400 -45.97 1.97 -35.59
C ASN A 400 -46.35 3.15 -36.49
N THR A 401 -45.37 3.95 -36.92
CA THR A 401 -45.61 5.08 -37.85
C THR A 401 -46.15 4.59 -39.20
N ILE A 402 -45.59 3.50 -39.74
CA ILE A 402 -46.03 2.89 -41.01
C ILE A 402 -47.43 2.29 -40.86
N SER A 403 -47.71 1.57 -39.77
CA SER A 403 -49.03 0.99 -39.51
C SER A 403 -50.12 2.07 -39.45
N ASN A 404 -49.85 3.18 -38.75
CA ASN A 404 -50.79 4.29 -38.65
C ASN A 404 -51.03 4.99 -40.00
N THR A 405 -50.00 5.10 -40.87
CA THR A 405 -50.17 5.67 -42.22
C THR A 405 -50.92 4.75 -43.19
N VAL A 406 -50.88 3.43 -42.96
CA VAL A 406 -51.66 2.45 -43.73
C VAL A 406 -53.13 2.43 -43.29
N GLU A 407 -53.42 2.59 -41.99
CA GLU A 407 -54.80 2.69 -41.48
C GLU A 407 -55.52 3.99 -41.90
N GLU A 408 -54.79 5.10 -42.05
CA GLU A 408 -55.36 6.38 -42.53
C GLU A 408 -55.67 6.39 -44.04
N ASN A 409 -55.31 5.35 -44.80
CA ASN A 409 -55.49 5.29 -46.25
C ASN A 409 -56.41 4.12 -46.67
N PRO A 410 -57.72 4.15 -46.38
CA PRO A 410 -58.64 3.15 -46.90
C PRO A 410 -58.74 3.33 -48.41
N THR A 411 -58.37 2.28 -49.13
CA THR A 411 -58.54 2.09 -50.57
C THR A 411 -59.86 2.70 -51.06
N LYS A 412 -59.77 3.75 -51.87
CA LYS A 412 -60.87 4.19 -52.74
C LYS A 412 -61.05 3.12 -53.82
N GLU A 413 -62.06 2.27 -53.68
CA GLU A 413 -62.54 1.42 -54.77
C GLU A 413 -63.03 2.31 -55.93
N PRO A 414 -62.62 2.03 -57.19
CA PRO A 414 -63.16 2.73 -58.35
C PRO A 414 -64.57 2.19 -58.67
N LYS A 415 -65.52 3.12 -58.82
CA LYS A 415 -66.91 2.86 -59.23
C LYS A 415 -67.03 2.41 -60.67
#